data_AF-A0A348DJZ3-F1
#
_entry.id   AF-A0A348DJZ3-F1
#
_cell.length_a   1.000
_cell.length_b   1.000
_cell.length_c   1.000
_cell.angle_alpha   90.00
_cell.angle_beta   90.00
_cell.angle_gamma   90.00
#
_symmetry.space_group_name_H-M   'P 1'
#
loop_
_entity.id
_entity.type
_entity.pdbx_description
1 polymer ?
#
loop_
_entity_poly.entity_id
_entity_poly.type
_entity_poly.pdbx_seq_one_letter_code
_entity_poly.pdbx_strand_id
1 'polypeptide(L)'
;MDGVINAIRAGDESAERISQTLLSADFFDADEAVNKLESLTLSERKVFRLLGKGWGINQIAMLLKKSNKTISAQKNSAMRRLSLRSNAEMYAWINSAQGAKELNLVSAYGEQSEWKSVPGKSMLPSSRDA
;
A
#
# COMPACT_ATOMS: atom_id res chain seq x y z
N MET A 1 4.29 34.40 -45.15
CA MET A 1 4.16 34.61 -43.69
C MET A 1 3.49 33.37 -43.08
N ASP A 2 4.04 32.17 -43.31
CA ASP A 2 3.23 30.93 -43.18
C ASP A 2 3.87 29.85 -42.27
N GLY A 3 5.08 30.08 -41.77
CA GLY A 3 5.78 29.12 -40.91
C GLY A 3 5.28 29.09 -39.45
N VAL A 4 4.79 30.22 -38.94
CA VAL A 4 4.36 30.35 -37.53
C VAL A 4 3.01 29.66 -37.29
N ILE A 5 2.11 29.69 -38.28
CA ILE A 5 0.79 29.05 -38.21
C ILE A 5 0.92 27.52 -38.21
N ASN A 6 1.89 26.98 -38.97
CA ASN A 6 2.11 25.54 -39.04
C ASN A 6 2.73 24.97 -37.75
N ALA A 7 3.56 25.75 -37.06
CA ALA A 7 4.15 25.35 -35.77
C ALA A 7 3.11 25.25 -34.65
N ILE A 8 2.06 26.09 -34.66
CA ILE A 8 0.97 26.03 -33.68
C ILE A 8 0.08 24.81 -33.93
N ARG A 9 -0.19 24.46 -35.20
CA ARG A 9 -0.96 23.25 -35.55
C ARG A 9 -0.20 21.95 -35.24
N ALA A 10 1.13 21.95 -35.34
CA ALA A 10 1.97 20.79 -34.96
C ALA A 10 2.19 20.65 -33.44
N GLY A 11 1.92 21.70 -32.66
CA GLY A 11 2.05 21.69 -31.20
C GLY A 11 0.86 21.05 -30.47
N ASP A 12 -0.24 20.79 -31.16
CA ASP A 12 -1.48 20.24 -30.58
C ASP A 12 -1.49 18.70 -30.55
N GLU A 13 -0.63 18.03 -31.33
CA GLU A 13 -0.55 16.56 -31.37
C GLU A 13 0.07 15.93 -30.11
N SER A 14 0.57 16.73 -29.17
CA SER A 14 1.11 16.25 -27.88
C SER A 14 0.20 16.49 -26.68
N ALA A 15 -0.97 17.11 -26.84
CA ALA A 15 -1.93 17.26 -25.75
C ALA A 15 -2.66 15.94 -25.40
N GLU A 16 -2.73 15.00 -26.35
CA GLU A 16 -3.39 13.70 -26.21
C GLU A 16 -2.44 12.56 -25.83
N ARG A 17 -1.30 12.87 -25.18
CA ARG A 17 -0.48 11.87 -24.47
C ARG A 17 -0.83 11.80 -22.99
N ILE A 18 -2.12 11.92 -22.66
CA ILE A 18 -2.62 11.37 -21.40
C ILE A 18 -2.53 9.85 -21.58
N SER A 19 -1.35 9.34 -21.23
CA SER A 19 -0.89 7.96 -21.35
C SER A 19 -2.04 6.95 -21.35
N GLN A 20 -2.05 6.00 -22.27
CA GLN A 20 -2.97 4.85 -22.21
C GLN A 20 -2.86 4.09 -20.88
N THR A 21 -1.77 4.29 -20.12
CA THR A 21 -1.57 3.86 -18.72
C THR A 21 -2.42 4.61 -17.69
N LEU A 22 -2.80 5.87 -17.95
CA LEU A 22 -3.73 6.66 -17.13
C LEU A 22 -5.19 6.41 -17.51
N LEU A 23 -5.51 6.15 -18.79
CA LEU A 23 -6.83 5.66 -19.21
C LEU A 23 -7.09 4.21 -18.76
N SER A 24 -6.02 3.44 -18.64
CA SER A 24 -5.98 2.18 -17.92
C SER A 24 -6.25 2.32 -16.42
N ALA A 25 -6.34 3.52 -15.83
CA ALA A 25 -6.65 3.65 -14.40
C ALA A 25 -8.08 3.19 -14.05
N ASP A 26 -8.89 2.82 -15.05
CA ASP A 26 -10.07 1.96 -14.89
C ASP A 26 -9.73 0.51 -14.45
N PHE A 27 -8.43 0.16 -14.30
CA PHE A 27 -7.97 -1.08 -13.68
C PHE A 27 -8.36 -1.22 -12.19
N PHE A 28 -9.14 -0.30 -11.63
CA PHE A 28 -9.72 -0.44 -10.30
C PHE A 28 -11.22 -0.78 -10.27
N ASP A 29 -11.94 -0.81 -11.40
CA ASP A 29 -13.41 -0.86 -11.37
C ASP A 29 -14.07 -2.06 -12.10
N ALA A 30 -13.30 -2.98 -12.69
CA ALA A 30 -13.90 -4.09 -13.48
C ALA A 30 -14.18 -5.40 -12.72
N ASP A 31 -13.66 -5.61 -11.51
CA ASP A 31 -13.93 -6.80 -10.67
C ASP A 31 -14.97 -6.50 -9.54
N GLU A 32 -15.55 -5.31 -9.61
CA GLU A 32 -16.27 -4.55 -8.57
C GLU A 32 -17.65 -5.14 -8.17
N ALA A 33 -18.21 -6.12 -8.90
CA ALA A 33 -19.60 -6.55 -8.70
C ALA A 33 -19.80 -7.80 -7.83
N VAL A 34 -18.84 -8.73 -7.77
CA VAL A 34 -19.03 -10.03 -7.10
C VAL A 34 -18.27 -10.12 -5.76
N ASN A 35 -17.18 -9.37 -5.58
CA ASN A 35 -16.36 -9.32 -4.35
C ASN A 35 -16.76 -8.17 -3.38
N LYS A 36 -17.84 -7.44 -3.67
CA LYS A 36 -18.15 -6.14 -3.05
C LYS A 36 -18.51 -6.19 -1.56
N LEU A 37 -18.93 -7.34 -1.04
CA LEU A 37 -19.32 -7.49 0.37
C LEU A 37 -18.13 -7.80 1.29
N GLU A 38 -17.06 -8.41 0.78
CA GLU A 38 -15.88 -8.80 1.58
C GLU A 38 -14.67 -7.87 1.38
N SER A 39 -14.70 -7.03 0.34
CA SER A 39 -13.60 -6.12 0.05
C SER A 39 -13.60 -4.85 0.92
N LEU A 40 -12.42 -4.48 1.40
CA LEU A 40 -12.18 -3.20 2.09
C LEU A 40 -12.43 -2.03 1.14
N THR A 41 -13.08 -0.97 1.65
CA THR A 41 -13.18 0.32 0.94
C THR A 41 -11.80 0.94 0.74
N LEU A 42 -11.69 1.87 -0.21
CA LEU A 42 -10.43 2.57 -0.51
C LEU A 42 -9.82 3.26 0.73
N SER A 43 -10.66 3.86 1.58
CA SER A 43 -10.19 4.55 2.78
C SER A 43 -9.70 3.56 3.85
N GLU A 44 -10.44 2.48 4.06
CA GLU A 44 -10.06 1.40 4.99
C GLU A 44 -8.76 0.73 4.56
N ARG A 45 -8.63 0.43 3.26
CA ARG A 45 -7.42 -0.16 2.66
C ARG A 45 -6.19 0.73 2.84
N LYS A 46 -6.33 2.04 2.68
CA LYS A 46 -5.24 3.00 2.93
C LYS A 46 -4.75 2.93 4.37
N VAL A 47 -5.67 2.87 5.34
CA VAL A 47 -5.33 2.75 6.76
C VAL A 47 -4.61 1.43 7.02
N PHE A 48 -5.14 0.30 6.56
CA PHE A 48 -4.53 -1.02 6.76
C PHE A 48 -3.16 -1.15 6.08
N ARG A 49 -2.99 -0.58 4.87
CA ARG A 49 -1.71 -0.53 4.17
C ARG A 49 -0.65 0.23 4.98
N LEU A 50 -1.01 1.36 5.58
CA LEU A 50 -0.09 2.13 6.41
C LEU A 50 0.21 1.42 7.74
N LEU A 51 -0.79 0.77 8.35
CA LEU A 51 -0.57 -0.07 9.54
C LEU A 51 0.40 -1.23 9.24
N GLY A 52 0.26 -1.90 8.09
CA GLY A 52 1.17 -2.97 7.68
C GLY A 52 2.60 -2.51 7.40
N LYS A 53 2.77 -1.24 7.02
CA LYS A 53 4.09 -0.59 6.92
C LYS A 53 4.67 -0.19 8.29
N GLY A 54 3.96 -0.39 9.39
CA GLY A 54 4.40 -0.07 10.75
C GLY A 54 4.05 1.34 11.24
N TRP A 55 3.21 2.10 10.52
CA TRP A 55 2.79 3.43 10.97
C TRP A 55 1.77 3.35 12.12
N GLY A 56 1.91 4.23 13.12
CA GLY A 56 0.93 4.37 14.20
C GLY A 56 -0.29 5.20 13.80
N ILE A 57 -1.41 5.02 14.50
CA ILE A 57 -2.70 5.72 14.22
C ILE A 57 -2.56 7.24 14.17
N ASN A 58 -1.80 7.83 15.11
CA ASN A 58 -1.53 9.27 15.14
C ASN A 58 -0.75 9.74 13.90
N GLN A 59 0.24 8.97 13.47
CA GLN A 59 1.04 9.30 12.29
C GLN A 59 0.21 9.17 11.01
N ILE A 60 -0.64 8.14 10.92
CA ILE A 60 -1.58 7.94 9.82
C ILE A 60 -2.57 9.11 9.75
N ALA A 61 -3.08 9.57 10.89
CA ALA A 61 -3.98 10.72 10.96
C ALA A 61 -3.32 11.98 10.40
N MET A 62 -2.07 12.25 10.77
CA MET A 62 -1.28 13.36 10.21
C MET A 62 -1.04 13.20 8.71
N LEU A 63 -0.61 12.02 8.26
CA LEU A 63 -0.27 11.74 6.85
C LEU A 63 -1.49 11.86 5.92
N LEU A 64 -2.64 11.35 6.37
CA LEU A 64 -3.90 11.40 5.60
C LEU A 64 -4.66 12.72 5.80
N LYS A 65 -4.15 13.65 6.63
CA LYS A 65 -4.81 14.90 7.01
C LYS A 65 -6.24 14.67 7.55
N LYS A 66 -6.38 13.70 8.46
CA LYS A 66 -7.66 13.31 9.08
C LYS A 66 -7.54 13.30 10.60
N SER A 67 -8.68 13.35 11.30
CA SER A 67 -8.68 13.21 12.76
C SER A 67 -8.36 11.77 13.19
N ASN A 68 -7.77 11.61 14.38
CA ASN A 68 -7.56 10.30 14.99
C ASN A 68 -8.85 9.48 15.16
N LYS A 69 -9.98 10.15 15.42
CA LYS A 69 -11.29 9.52 15.51
C LYS A 69 -11.71 8.92 14.17
N THR A 70 -11.47 9.64 13.07
CA THR A 70 -11.76 9.16 11.71
C THR A 70 -10.91 7.95 11.35
N ILE A 71 -9.59 7.99 11.61
CA ILE A 71 -8.71 6.85 11.33
C ILE A 71 -9.10 5.63 12.17
N SER A 72 -9.41 5.83 13.45
CA SER A 72 -9.87 4.75 14.34
C SER A 72 -11.20 4.15 13.88
N ALA A 73 -12.14 4.99 13.43
CA ALA A 73 -13.41 4.53 12.86
C ALA A 73 -13.17 3.71 11.59
N GLN A 74 -12.33 4.17 10.67
CA GLN A 74 -11.97 3.43 9.46
C GLN A 74 -11.30 2.09 9.79
N LYS A 75 -10.37 2.05 10.75
CA LYS A 75 -9.77 0.81 11.23
C LYS A 75 -10.84 -0.16 11.76
N ASN A 76 -11.77 0.33 12.57
CA ASN A 76 -12.81 -0.51 13.17
C ASN A 76 -13.84 -0.99 12.14
N SER A 77 -14.20 -0.15 11.16
CA SER A 77 -15.06 -0.56 10.04
C SER A 77 -14.39 -1.64 9.19
N ALA A 78 -13.10 -1.48 8.90
CA ALA A 78 -12.29 -2.48 8.20
C ALA A 78 -12.25 -3.81 8.96
N MET A 79 -11.96 -3.79 10.26
CA MET A 79 -11.97 -5.00 11.09
C MET A 79 -13.34 -5.69 11.08
N ARG A 80 -14.43 -4.93 11.14
CA ARG A 80 -15.79 -5.47 11.04
C ARG A 80 -16.08 -6.12 9.69
N ARG A 81 -15.66 -5.50 8.58
CA ARG A 81 -15.82 -6.06 7.22
C ARG A 81 -15.07 -7.38 7.07
N LEU A 82 -13.87 -7.45 7.62
CA LEU A 82 -13.02 -8.65 7.60
C LEU A 82 -13.36 -9.66 8.72
N SER A 83 -14.40 -9.39 9.52
CA SER A 83 -14.79 -10.20 10.68
C SER A 83 -13.69 -10.46 11.72
N LEU A 84 -12.73 -9.53 11.83
CA LEU A 84 -11.62 -9.57 12.78
C LEU A 84 -12.06 -9.04 14.15
N ARG A 85 -11.76 -9.77 15.22
CA ARG A 85 -12.20 -9.45 16.59
C ARG A 85 -11.12 -8.81 17.44
N SER A 86 -9.86 -8.90 17.05
CA SER A 86 -8.75 -8.36 17.83
C SER A 86 -7.70 -7.66 16.98
N ASN A 87 -6.92 -6.77 17.61
CA ASN A 87 -5.76 -6.17 16.95
C ASN A 87 -4.72 -7.25 16.56
N ALA A 88 -4.61 -8.34 17.30
CA ALA A 88 -3.71 -9.44 16.98
C ALA A 88 -4.14 -10.12 15.67
N GLU A 89 -5.42 -10.45 15.53
CA GLU A 89 -5.99 -10.97 14.28
C GLU A 89 -5.84 -9.99 13.13
N MET A 90 -5.99 -8.68 13.40
CA MET A 90 -5.75 -7.64 12.39
C MET A 90 -4.33 -7.67 11.86
N TYR A 91 -3.31 -7.69 12.72
CA TYR A 91 -1.92 -7.77 12.26
C TYR A 91 -1.59 -9.13 11.64
N ALA A 92 -2.17 -10.22 12.13
CA ALA A 92 -2.04 -11.54 11.52
C ALA A 92 -2.61 -11.55 10.09
N TRP A 93 -3.78 -10.94 9.88
CA TRP A 93 -4.39 -10.80 8.56
C TRP A 93 -3.55 -9.92 7.63
N ILE A 94 -3.08 -8.75 8.10
CA ILE A 94 -2.23 -7.84 7.31
C ILE A 94 -0.96 -8.54 6.81
N ASN A 95 -0.35 -9.39 7.63
CA ASN A 95 0.87 -10.13 7.31
C ASN A 95 0.61 -11.47 6.59
N SER A 96 -0.66 -11.86 6.41
CA SER A 96 -1.01 -13.08 5.67
C SER A 96 -0.87 -12.87 4.16
N ALA A 97 -0.80 -13.96 3.39
CA ALA A 97 -0.79 -13.89 1.93
C ALA A 97 -2.04 -13.17 1.38
N GLN A 98 -3.20 -13.38 2.01
CA GLN A 98 -4.45 -12.73 1.62
C GLN A 98 -4.39 -11.21 1.86
N GLY A 99 -3.96 -10.78 3.05
CA GLY A 99 -3.81 -9.35 3.36
C GLY A 99 -2.77 -8.69 2.46
N ALA A 100 -1.65 -9.35 2.18
CA ALA A 100 -0.62 -8.85 1.27
C ALA A 100 -1.15 -8.62 -0.15
N LYS A 101 -1.99 -9.54 -0.65
CA LYS A 101 -2.67 -9.44 -1.94
C LYS A 101 -3.68 -8.30 -1.95
N GLU A 102 -4.60 -8.27 -0.98
CA GLU A 102 -5.70 -7.29 -0.94
C GLU A 102 -5.21 -5.84 -0.70
N LEU A 103 -4.20 -5.68 0.14
CA LEU A 103 -3.60 -4.37 0.42
C LEU A 103 -2.66 -3.93 -0.72
N ASN A 104 -2.41 -4.80 -1.71
CA ASN A 104 -1.44 -4.62 -2.78
C ASN A 104 -0.07 -4.20 -2.21
N LEU A 105 0.40 -4.93 -1.19
CA LEU A 105 1.69 -4.68 -0.55
C LEU A 105 2.86 -5.20 -1.43
N VAL A 106 2.60 -6.19 -2.28
CA VAL A 106 3.62 -6.98 -2.99
C VAL A 106 4.15 -6.29 -4.27
N SER A 107 3.48 -5.29 -4.84
CA SER A 107 3.95 -4.66 -6.10
C SER A 107 4.89 -3.46 -5.89
N ALA A 108 4.99 -2.89 -4.68
CA ALA A 108 5.80 -1.69 -4.43
C ALA A 108 7.03 -1.89 -3.52
N TYR A 109 7.17 -3.07 -2.91
CA TYR A 109 8.34 -3.43 -2.11
C TYR A 109 8.95 -4.69 -2.68
N GLY A 110 9.92 -4.51 -3.60
CA GLY A 110 10.97 -5.51 -3.75
C GLY A 110 11.60 -5.76 -2.37
N GLU A 111 11.68 -7.03 -2.00
CA GLU A 111 12.53 -7.59 -0.94
C GLU A 111 12.72 -6.73 0.33
N GLN A 112 11.75 -6.76 1.25
CA GLN A 112 12.07 -6.51 2.66
C GLN A 112 12.67 -7.79 3.27
N SER A 113 13.95 -8.06 2.98
CA SER A 113 14.69 -9.16 3.63
C SER A 113 16.13 -8.80 3.99
N GLU A 114 16.48 -7.52 4.09
CA GLU A 114 17.89 -7.13 4.32
C GLU A 114 18.21 -6.63 5.74
N TRP A 115 17.23 -6.45 6.63
CA TRP A 115 17.49 -5.81 7.94
C TRP A 115 17.80 -6.82 9.07
N LYS A 116 17.99 -8.10 8.75
CA LYS A 116 18.38 -9.12 9.75
C LYS A 116 19.87 -9.49 9.76
N SER A 117 20.69 -8.94 8.87
CA SER A 117 22.15 -9.14 8.95
C SER A 117 22.81 -8.03 9.77
N VAL A 118 22.87 -8.22 11.08
CA VAL A 118 23.88 -7.54 11.90
C VAL A 118 25.24 -8.17 11.57
N PRO A 119 26.24 -7.43 11.04
CA PRO A 119 27.56 -7.98 10.78
C PRO A 119 28.38 -7.98 12.08
N GLY A 120 28.74 -9.18 12.53
CA GLY A 120 30.01 -9.45 13.22
C GLY A 120 30.16 -9.04 14.68
N LYS A 121 30.13 -10.03 15.57
CA LYS A 121 31.20 -10.18 16.57
C LYS A 121 31.56 -11.66 16.72
N SER A 122 32.55 -12.05 15.93
CA SER A 122 33.39 -13.21 16.13
C SER A 122 34.00 -13.19 17.55
N MET A 123 33.69 -14.18 18.38
CA MET A 123 34.61 -14.70 19.40
C MET A 123 34.22 -16.15 19.72
N LEU A 124 34.89 -17.10 19.05
CA LEU A 124 35.28 -18.38 19.62
C LEU A 124 36.82 -18.38 19.63
N PRO A 125 37.47 -19.03 20.60
CA PRO A 125 37.68 -20.46 20.45
C PRO A 125 37.33 -21.29 21.68
N SER A 126 37.03 -22.54 21.34
CA SER A 126 36.76 -23.69 22.19
C SER A 126 38.02 -24.27 22.84
N SER A 127 37.82 -24.83 24.04
CA SER A 127 38.43 -26.04 24.64
C SER A 127 39.91 -26.08 25.02
N ARG A 128 40.18 -26.43 26.30
CA ARG A 128 40.76 -27.75 26.62
C ARG A 128 40.71 -28.10 28.10
N ASP A 129 40.11 -29.26 28.35
CA ASP A 129 40.35 -30.13 29.51
C ASP A 129 41.83 -30.55 29.58
N ALA A 130 42.33 -30.64 30.81
CA ALA A 130 43.49 -31.44 31.22
C ALA A 130 43.25 -31.95 32.64
#